data_AF-A0A383V8L5-F1
#
_entry.id   AF-A0A383V8L5-F1
#
_cell.length_a   1.000
_cell.length_b   1.000
_cell.length_c   1.000
_cell.angle_alpha   90.00
_cell.angle_beta   90.00
_cell.angle_gamma   90.00
#
_symmetry.space_group_name_H-M   'P 1'
#
loop_
_entity.id
_entity.type
_entity.pdbx_description
1 polymer ?
#
loop_
_entity_poly.entity_id
_entity_poly.type
_entity_poly.pdbx_seq_one_letter_code
_entity_poly.pdbx_strand_id
1 'polypeptide(L)'
;MGCQAELGGAVVAEDSSRLNVHRSTFADNNASYGGVVLARGLSRVSMNECQFEGNTADKRGGVLQAQDSTQVFQNCTLSNSSSETGGAVGAWENTSVAIHDSRIEFSKASDLGGGLYFDGNSSSYLSHLLMVNNSAEASGGSLAVFGSAKQPPGQYNITFKALDFTEVPPAVLSLRVRSCVAGEVAPSPDTCQVCLPGSYSLHPSQQACQPCPPAGADCPGGAAILPLPGWWHSAADSAQMHRCPNAEQQERTPPAELIRCLVLYGQRMLIVASLSIDWPATIAYPLRVLAWVWSSSSPETLSADCVLPASSSFPRAAQRVVFYLSMPAAMLLALLLLEMLLHARRPGTAHKLLPRLGSSAMVVLFFLPSLLRTLFGLFACIPLDQPAAWPYEATAVGSFWVYDTHSACFGTRWHRILAFGLGVPLVALLCVGIPAVTIHVTVSNRTLLDDAGFRRRWGFLTQAYRPKFC
;
A
#
# COMPACT_ATOMS: atom_id res chain seq x y z
N MET A 1 31.48 -18.98 -45.21
CA MET A 1 32.00 -17.70 -44.70
C MET A 1 30.80 -16.76 -44.66
N GLY A 2 30.32 -16.44 -43.46
CA GLY A 2 29.22 -15.51 -43.31
C GLY A 2 29.66 -14.07 -43.53
N CYS A 3 28.70 -13.21 -43.86
CA CYS A 3 28.94 -11.80 -44.10
C CYS A 3 28.92 -11.02 -42.78
N GLN A 4 29.84 -10.07 -42.63
CA GLN A 4 29.90 -9.16 -41.48
C GLN A 4 29.64 -7.73 -41.95
N ALA A 5 28.63 -7.07 -41.38
CA ALA A 5 28.24 -5.70 -41.73
C ALA A 5 27.74 -4.93 -40.50
N GLU A 6 27.63 -3.61 -40.58
CA GLU A 6 26.95 -2.83 -39.53
C GLU A 6 25.42 -2.95 -39.65
N LEU A 7 24.91 -3.03 -40.88
CA LEU A 7 23.49 -3.05 -41.21
C LEU A 7 23.23 -4.20 -42.17
N GLY A 8 22.35 -5.14 -41.81
CA GLY A 8 21.92 -6.23 -42.68
C GLY A 8 23.08 -7.12 -43.14
N GLY A 9 23.37 -8.20 -42.43
CA GLY A 9 24.55 -9.03 -42.72
C GLY A 9 24.64 -9.49 -44.18
N ALA A 10 23.51 -9.78 -44.83
CA ALA A 10 23.46 -10.14 -46.26
C ALA A 10 22.61 -9.17 -47.11
N VAL A 11 21.53 -8.64 -46.54
CA VAL A 11 20.52 -7.86 -47.27
C VAL A 11 20.16 -6.61 -46.48
N VAL A 12 20.16 -5.48 -47.18
CA VAL A 12 19.58 -4.22 -46.72
C VAL A 12 18.51 -3.79 -47.71
N ALA A 13 17.26 -3.71 -47.25
CA ALA A 13 16.10 -3.30 -48.03
C ALA A 13 15.54 -1.98 -47.48
N GLU A 14 15.68 -0.92 -48.26
CA GLU A 14 15.31 0.46 -47.88
C GLU A 14 14.48 1.14 -48.97
N ASP A 15 13.83 2.24 -48.63
CA ASP A 15 13.16 3.13 -49.60
C ASP A 15 12.17 2.42 -50.54
N SER A 16 11.22 1.70 -49.95
CA SER A 16 10.15 0.98 -50.65
C SER A 16 10.66 -0.14 -51.57
N SER A 17 11.86 -0.67 -51.30
CA SER A 17 12.45 -1.78 -52.04
C SER A 17 11.60 -3.05 -51.94
N ARG A 18 11.63 -3.85 -53.00
CA ARG A 18 10.97 -5.17 -53.05
C ARG A 18 11.98 -6.24 -53.39
N LEU A 19 12.10 -7.23 -52.51
CA LEU A 19 13.01 -8.36 -52.68
C LEU A 19 12.26 -9.67 -52.49
N ASN A 20 12.44 -10.59 -53.44
CA ASN A 20 11.92 -11.95 -53.34
C ASN A 20 13.11 -12.91 -53.40
N VAL A 21 13.31 -13.68 -52.34
CA VAL A 21 14.35 -14.70 -52.24
C VAL A 21 13.68 -16.05 -52.10
N HIS A 22 14.18 -17.02 -52.84
CA HIS A 22 13.64 -18.37 -52.87
C HIS A 22 14.79 -19.38 -52.76
N ARG A 23 14.57 -20.47 -52.00
CA ARG A 23 15.47 -21.63 -51.94
C ARG A 23 16.93 -21.26 -51.66
N SER A 24 17.14 -20.43 -50.64
CA SER A 24 18.46 -19.90 -50.31
C SER A 24 18.85 -20.21 -48.88
N THR A 25 20.16 -20.36 -48.64
CA THR A 25 20.73 -20.61 -47.32
C THR A 25 21.58 -19.41 -46.89
N PHE A 26 21.28 -18.86 -45.72
CA PHE A 26 22.03 -17.79 -45.08
C PHE A 26 22.64 -18.32 -43.78
N ALA A 27 23.96 -18.48 -43.76
CA ALA A 27 24.65 -19.04 -42.62
C ALA A 27 25.75 -18.12 -42.08
N ASP A 28 25.89 -18.10 -40.75
CA ASP A 28 26.95 -17.41 -40.00
C ASP A 28 27.06 -15.89 -40.27
N ASN A 29 25.97 -15.24 -40.68
CA ASN A 29 25.98 -13.80 -40.94
C ASN A 29 25.89 -13.04 -39.63
N ASN A 30 26.63 -11.93 -39.53
CA ASN A 30 26.70 -11.10 -38.34
C ASN A 30 26.49 -9.62 -38.68
N ALA A 31 25.62 -8.93 -37.94
CA ALA A 31 25.48 -7.48 -38.07
C ALA A 31 25.04 -6.77 -36.78
N SER A 32 25.10 -5.44 -36.72
CA SER A 32 24.55 -4.72 -35.56
C SER A 32 23.02 -4.79 -35.53
N TYR A 33 22.39 -4.73 -36.71
CA TYR A 33 20.93 -4.78 -36.89
C TYR A 33 20.57 -5.68 -38.07
N GLY A 34 19.75 -6.71 -37.82
CA GLY A 34 19.35 -7.68 -38.83
C GLY A 34 20.54 -8.54 -39.26
N GLY A 35 20.78 -9.64 -38.54
CA GLY A 35 21.95 -10.48 -38.78
C GLY A 35 22.01 -11.02 -40.22
N VAL A 36 20.87 -11.11 -40.90
CA VAL A 36 20.79 -11.36 -42.34
C VAL A 36 20.14 -10.20 -43.07
N VAL A 37 18.95 -9.78 -42.63
CA VAL A 37 18.10 -8.80 -43.31
C VAL A 37 17.82 -7.62 -42.39
N LEU A 38 18.14 -6.43 -42.88
CA LEU A 38 17.58 -5.18 -42.39
C LEU A 38 16.52 -4.68 -43.38
N ALA A 39 15.28 -4.48 -42.93
CA ALA A 39 14.19 -4.00 -43.77
C ALA A 39 13.52 -2.75 -43.17
N ARG A 40 13.58 -1.62 -43.88
CA ARG A 40 12.96 -0.36 -43.46
C ARG A 40 12.33 0.45 -44.59
N GLY A 41 11.54 1.47 -44.23
CA GLY A 41 11.03 2.47 -45.18
C GLY A 41 10.01 1.91 -46.17
N LEU A 42 8.98 1.24 -45.69
CA LEU A 42 7.90 0.60 -46.47
C LEU A 42 8.38 -0.52 -47.41
N SER A 43 9.60 -1.02 -47.20
CA SER A 43 10.16 -2.12 -48.00
C SER A 43 9.44 -3.45 -47.75
N ARG A 44 9.48 -4.33 -48.75
CA ARG A 44 8.91 -5.68 -48.69
C ARG A 44 9.92 -6.74 -49.10
N VAL A 45 10.25 -7.63 -48.18
CA VAL A 45 11.09 -8.81 -48.37
C VAL A 45 10.23 -10.06 -48.20
N SER A 46 10.21 -10.89 -49.23
CA SER A 46 9.58 -12.21 -49.22
C SER A 46 10.65 -13.29 -49.29
N MET A 47 10.67 -14.17 -48.29
CA MET A 47 11.58 -15.30 -48.17
C MET A 47 10.76 -16.59 -48.29
N ASN A 48 11.04 -17.43 -49.28
CA ASN A 48 10.32 -18.68 -49.51
C ASN A 48 11.29 -19.87 -49.60
N GLU A 49 11.04 -20.94 -48.86
CA GLU A 49 11.89 -22.14 -48.86
C GLU A 49 13.35 -21.81 -48.46
N CYS A 50 13.56 -20.86 -47.54
CA CYS A 50 14.90 -20.41 -47.12
C CYS A 50 15.34 -21.02 -45.79
N GLN A 51 16.65 -21.22 -45.64
CA GLN A 51 17.27 -21.69 -44.40
C GLN A 51 18.19 -20.62 -43.82
N PHE A 52 18.06 -20.36 -42.53
CA PHE A 52 18.87 -19.42 -41.77
C PHE A 52 19.51 -20.17 -40.61
N GLU A 53 20.85 -20.20 -40.54
CA GLU A 53 21.59 -20.96 -39.53
C GLU A 53 22.72 -20.12 -38.92
N GLY A 54 22.81 -20.07 -37.60
CA GLY A 54 23.94 -19.43 -36.93
C GLY A 54 24.06 -17.92 -37.16
N ASN A 55 22.96 -17.24 -37.49
CA ASN A 55 22.99 -15.80 -37.78
C ASN A 55 22.84 -14.96 -36.51
N THR A 56 23.68 -13.94 -36.38
CA THR A 56 23.79 -13.15 -35.15
C THR A 56 23.56 -11.66 -35.44
N ALA A 57 22.88 -10.99 -34.52
CA ALA A 57 22.81 -9.54 -34.53
C ALA A 57 23.10 -8.96 -33.15
N ASP A 58 23.88 -7.90 -33.04
CA ASP A 58 24.22 -7.35 -31.71
C ASP A 58 22.98 -6.83 -30.99
N LYS A 59 22.06 -6.15 -31.69
CA LYS A 59 20.94 -5.44 -31.06
C LYS A 59 19.56 -6.02 -31.38
N ARG A 60 19.28 -6.32 -32.65
CA ARG A 60 17.91 -6.53 -33.10
C ARG A 60 17.85 -7.55 -34.22
N GLY A 61 17.10 -8.64 -34.01
CA GLY A 61 16.78 -9.60 -35.06
C GLY A 61 17.99 -10.37 -35.57
N GLY A 62 18.28 -11.56 -35.03
CA GLY A 62 19.43 -12.38 -35.48
C GLY A 62 19.33 -12.80 -36.95
N VAL A 63 18.13 -12.83 -37.52
CA VAL A 63 17.86 -12.99 -38.95
C VAL A 63 17.27 -11.72 -39.53
N LEU A 64 16.15 -11.24 -38.98
CA LEU A 64 15.41 -10.11 -39.52
C LEU A 64 15.22 -9.01 -38.49
N GLN A 65 15.67 -7.81 -38.82
CA GLN A 65 15.20 -6.58 -38.21
C GLN A 65 14.27 -5.88 -39.22
N ALA A 66 13.04 -5.60 -38.79
CA ALA A 66 12.04 -4.91 -39.61
C ALA A 66 11.50 -3.66 -38.90
N GLN A 67 11.41 -2.55 -39.63
CA GLN A 67 10.93 -1.26 -39.12
C GLN A 67 10.10 -0.54 -40.19
N ASP A 68 8.90 -0.04 -39.88
CA ASP A 68 7.96 0.59 -40.83
C ASP A 68 7.85 -0.19 -42.16
N SER A 69 7.71 -1.51 -42.11
CA SER A 69 7.86 -2.36 -43.30
C SER A 69 6.98 -3.61 -43.28
N THR A 70 6.89 -4.34 -44.39
CA THR A 70 6.07 -5.56 -44.49
C THR A 70 6.87 -6.76 -44.97
N GLN A 71 7.02 -7.79 -44.14
CA GLN A 71 7.87 -8.94 -44.45
C GLN A 71 7.07 -10.25 -44.46
N VAL A 72 7.46 -11.19 -45.32
CA VAL A 72 6.80 -12.50 -45.44
C VAL A 72 7.84 -13.61 -45.46
N PHE A 73 7.67 -14.61 -44.59
CA PHE A 73 8.48 -15.82 -44.54
C PHE A 73 7.56 -17.03 -44.70
N GLN A 74 7.84 -17.85 -45.70
CA GLN A 74 7.05 -19.04 -46.03
C GLN A 74 7.98 -20.25 -46.14
N ASN A 75 7.63 -21.36 -45.50
CA ASN A 75 8.39 -22.61 -45.60
C ASN A 75 9.88 -22.44 -45.25
N CYS A 76 10.17 -21.61 -44.24
CA CYS A 76 11.52 -21.25 -43.83
C CYS A 76 11.92 -21.96 -42.54
N THR A 77 13.23 -22.22 -42.37
CA THR A 77 13.80 -22.69 -41.10
C THR A 77 14.79 -21.67 -40.58
N LEU A 78 14.54 -21.12 -39.39
CA LEU A 78 15.42 -20.18 -38.71
C LEU A 78 15.97 -20.87 -37.46
N SER A 79 17.27 -21.16 -37.46
CA SER A 79 17.91 -21.98 -36.45
C SER A 79 19.14 -21.28 -35.87
N ASN A 80 19.41 -21.51 -34.59
CA ASN A 80 20.63 -21.05 -33.91
C ASN A 80 20.90 -19.54 -34.11
N SER A 81 19.84 -18.73 -34.16
CA SER A 81 19.97 -17.29 -34.38
C SER A 81 20.00 -16.55 -33.04
N SER A 82 20.80 -15.50 -32.91
CA SER A 82 20.91 -14.76 -31.65
C SER A 82 20.90 -13.26 -31.80
N SER A 83 20.24 -12.56 -30.89
CA SER A 83 20.34 -11.10 -30.76
C SER A 83 20.05 -10.57 -29.36
N GLU A 84 20.16 -9.26 -29.11
CA GLU A 84 19.68 -8.67 -27.85
C GLU A 84 18.15 -8.77 -27.74
N THR A 85 17.41 -8.38 -28.79
CA THR A 85 15.94 -8.46 -28.84
C THR A 85 15.45 -9.10 -30.15
N GLY A 86 14.56 -10.08 -30.03
CA GLY A 86 14.05 -10.86 -31.16
C GLY A 86 15.12 -11.79 -31.70
N GLY A 87 15.40 -12.89 -30.99
CA GLY A 87 16.57 -13.73 -31.25
C GLY A 87 16.72 -14.16 -32.72
N ALA A 88 15.61 -14.45 -33.40
CA ALA A 88 15.58 -14.61 -34.86
C ALA A 88 14.97 -13.39 -35.56
N VAL A 89 13.75 -12.98 -35.19
CA VAL A 89 13.05 -11.86 -35.85
C VAL A 89 12.61 -10.83 -34.83
N GLY A 90 12.86 -9.56 -35.16
CA GLY A 90 12.32 -8.43 -34.43
C GLY A 90 11.62 -7.45 -35.34
N ALA A 91 10.47 -6.93 -34.88
CA ALA A 91 9.65 -5.96 -35.58
C ALA A 91 9.38 -4.73 -34.71
N TRP A 92 9.67 -3.54 -35.26
CA TRP A 92 9.49 -2.24 -34.62
C TRP A 92 8.64 -1.32 -35.49
N GLU A 93 8.01 -0.31 -34.88
CA GLU A 93 7.40 0.85 -35.57
C GLU A 93 6.52 0.46 -36.76
N ASN A 94 5.22 0.21 -36.52
CA ASN A 94 4.22 -0.03 -37.57
C ASN A 94 4.63 -1.09 -38.63
N THR A 95 5.31 -2.15 -38.19
CA THR A 95 5.75 -3.24 -39.05
C THR A 95 4.71 -4.35 -39.11
N SER A 96 4.60 -5.03 -40.26
CA SER A 96 3.83 -6.27 -40.42
C SER A 96 4.76 -7.41 -40.80
N VAL A 97 4.81 -8.48 -39.99
CA VAL A 97 5.53 -9.71 -40.35
C VAL A 97 4.56 -10.89 -40.42
N ALA A 98 4.52 -11.55 -41.57
CA ALA A 98 3.83 -12.82 -41.75
C ALA A 98 4.83 -13.97 -41.80
N ILE A 99 4.64 -14.98 -40.95
CA ILE A 99 5.46 -16.20 -40.96
C ILE A 99 4.52 -17.39 -40.99
N HIS A 100 4.63 -18.22 -42.02
CA HIS A 100 3.79 -19.41 -42.12
C HIS A 100 4.52 -20.65 -42.61
N ASP A 101 4.02 -21.80 -42.17
CA ASP A 101 4.54 -23.13 -42.53
C ASP A 101 6.04 -23.26 -42.25
N SER A 102 6.53 -22.64 -41.18
CA SER A 102 7.95 -22.42 -40.92
C SER A 102 8.37 -22.95 -39.54
N ARG A 103 9.67 -22.99 -39.29
CA ARG A 103 10.26 -23.44 -38.03
C ARG A 103 11.26 -22.41 -37.50
N ILE A 104 11.17 -22.11 -36.20
CA ILE A 104 12.13 -21.27 -35.48
C ILE A 104 12.66 -22.07 -34.30
N GLU A 105 13.92 -22.46 -34.32
CA GLU A 105 14.51 -23.26 -33.25
C GLU A 105 15.84 -22.73 -32.71
N PHE A 106 16.11 -23.07 -31.44
CA PHE A 106 17.38 -22.79 -30.76
C PHE A 106 17.82 -21.32 -30.86
N SER A 107 16.86 -20.40 -31.02
CA SER A 107 17.14 -18.97 -31.10
C SER A 107 17.22 -18.37 -29.70
N LYS A 108 18.12 -17.40 -29.52
CA LYS A 108 18.40 -16.80 -28.22
C LYS A 108 18.31 -15.28 -28.24
N ALA A 109 17.63 -14.71 -27.24
CA ALA A 109 17.66 -13.27 -26.95
C ALA A 109 18.31 -13.00 -25.58
N SER A 110 19.15 -11.96 -25.47
CA SER A 110 19.67 -11.55 -24.15
C SER A 110 18.70 -10.66 -23.37
N ASP A 111 17.68 -10.11 -24.01
CA ASP A 111 16.62 -9.34 -23.35
C ASP A 111 15.25 -9.97 -23.61
N LEU A 112 14.62 -9.68 -24.76
CA LEU A 112 13.23 -10.02 -25.02
C LEU A 112 13.04 -10.85 -26.29
N GLY A 113 12.14 -11.84 -26.24
CA GLY A 113 11.64 -12.54 -27.42
C GLY A 113 12.68 -13.48 -28.04
N GLY A 114 12.91 -14.66 -27.44
CA GLY A 114 14.03 -15.53 -27.84
C GLY A 114 13.99 -16.04 -29.27
N GLY A 115 12.79 -16.15 -29.86
CA GLY A 115 12.63 -16.34 -31.30
C GLY A 115 12.11 -15.07 -31.98
N LEU A 116 10.99 -14.55 -31.48
CA LEU A 116 10.26 -13.45 -32.09
C LEU A 116 10.02 -12.30 -31.10
N TYR A 117 10.17 -11.07 -31.57
CA TYR A 117 9.80 -9.86 -30.85
C TYR A 117 8.92 -8.95 -31.72
N PHE A 118 7.80 -8.49 -31.16
CA PHE A 118 6.92 -7.50 -31.78
C PHE A 118 6.67 -6.32 -30.83
N ASP A 119 6.99 -5.12 -31.32
CA ASP A 119 6.70 -3.87 -30.61
C ASP A 119 5.22 -3.46 -30.66
N GLY A 120 4.82 -2.57 -29.75
CA GLY A 120 3.46 -2.07 -29.47
C GLY A 120 2.56 -1.74 -30.65
N ASN A 121 3.16 -1.23 -31.73
CA ASN A 121 2.45 -0.76 -32.93
C ASN A 121 2.61 -1.71 -34.13
N SER A 122 3.31 -2.83 -33.98
CA SER A 122 3.55 -3.79 -35.05
C SER A 122 2.51 -4.91 -35.03
N SER A 123 2.22 -5.45 -36.21
CA SER A 123 1.31 -6.58 -36.42
C SER A 123 2.09 -7.83 -36.81
N SER A 124 1.57 -8.99 -36.39
CA SER A 124 2.12 -10.29 -36.77
C SER A 124 1.02 -11.24 -37.21
N TYR A 125 1.31 -12.03 -38.25
CA TYR A 125 0.47 -13.15 -38.67
C TYR A 125 1.33 -14.42 -38.66
N LEU A 126 1.11 -15.27 -37.65
CA LEU A 126 1.90 -16.49 -37.43
C LEU A 126 0.96 -17.69 -37.54
N SER A 127 1.17 -18.57 -38.53
CA SER A 127 0.33 -19.77 -38.74
C SER A 127 1.16 -20.99 -39.11
N HIS A 128 0.84 -22.16 -38.56
CA HIS A 128 1.64 -23.39 -38.74
C HIS A 128 3.14 -23.18 -38.46
N LEU A 129 3.46 -22.47 -37.37
CA LEU A 129 4.82 -22.15 -36.96
C LEU A 129 5.25 -23.08 -35.82
N LEU A 130 6.33 -23.83 -36.03
CA LEU A 130 6.94 -24.63 -34.98
C LEU A 130 8.05 -23.82 -34.29
N MET A 131 7.86 -23.50 -33.00
CA MET A 131 8.87 -22.80 -32.20
C MET A 131 9.41 -23.69 -31.08
N VAL A 132 10.70 -24.06 -31.13
CA VAL A 132 11.28 -25.05 -30.22
C VAL A 132 12.61 -24.58 -29.63
N ASN A 133 12.79 -24.77 -28.32
CA ASN A 133 14.05 -24.46 -27.61
C ASN A 133 14.57 -23.04 -27.84
N ASN A 134 13.66 -22.08 -28.05
CA ASN A 134 14.00 -20.66 -28.06
C ASN A 134 14.03 -20.12 -26.63
N SER A 135 14.97 -19.23 -26.32
CA SER A 135 15.13 -18.70 -24.96
C SER A 135 15.43 -17.20 -24.96
N ALA A 136 14.91 -16.50 -23.95
CA ALA A 136 15.21 -15.11 -23.68
C ALA A 136 15.67 -15.00 -22.22
N GLU A 137 16.71 -14.20 -21.93
CA GLU A 137 17.22 -14.07 -20.57
C GLU A 137 16.30 -13.22 -19.68
N ALA A 138 15.65 -12.17 -20.21
CA ALA A 138 14.73 -11.34 -19.43
C ALA A 138 13.26 -11.81 -19.54
N SER A 139 12.67 -11.83 -20.74
CA SER A 139 11.25 -12.22 -20.90
C SER A 139 10.86 -12.64 -22.32
N GLY A 140 9.76 -13.38 -22.46
CA GLY A 140 9.22 -13.82 -23.74
C GLY A 140 10.03 -14.94 -24.38
N GLY A 141 10.29 -16.01 -23.61
CA GLY A 141 11.16 -17.15 -23.95
C GLY A 141 11.25 -17.47 -25.44
N SER A 142 10.12 -17.74 -26.10
CA SER A 142 10.08 -17.90 -27.56
C SER A 142 9.49 -16.69 -28.30
N LEU A 143 8.51 -16.01 -27.71
CA LEU A 143 7.79 -14.89 -28.32
C LEU A 143 7.54 -13.81 -27.27
N ALA A 144 7.87 -12.57 -27.61
CA ALA A 144 7.51 -11.37 -26.86
C ALA A 144 6.65 -10.46 -27.75
N VAL A 145 5.48 -10.07 -27.25
CA VAL A 145 4.58 -9.10 -27.91
C VAL A 145 4.26 -8.01 -26.93
N PHE A 146 4.62 -6.77 -27.27
CA PHE A 146 4.18 -5.59 -26.56
C PHE A 146 3.00 -4.99 -27.31
N GLY A 147 2.01 -4.49 -26.58
CA GLY A 147 0.81 -3.88 -27.13
C GLY A 147 0.29 -2.84 -26.16
N SER A 148 -0.25 -1.73 -26.69
CA SER A 148 -1.01 -0.78 -25.90
C SER A 148 -2.48 -0.84 -26.33
N ALA A 149 -3.37 -1.12 -25.38
CA ALA A 149 -4.80 -1.09 -25.61
C ALA A 149 -5.41 0.06 -24.81
N LYS A 150 -6.03 1.01 -25.51
CA LYS A 150 -6.88 2.04 -24.88
C LYS A 150 -8.31 1.53 -24.91
N GLN A 151 -8.94 1.46 -23.75
CA GLN A 151 -10.30 0.98 -23.59
C GLN A 151 -10.99 1.78 -22.48
N PRO A 152 -12.33 1.99 -22.57
CA PRO A 152 -13.09 2.65 -21.52
C PRO A 152 -13.01 1.87 -20.20
N PRO A 153 -13.35 2.49 -19.06
CA PRO A 153 -13.45 1.78 -17.78
C PRO A 153 -14.34 0.54 -17.87
N GLY A 154 -13.83 -0.60 -17.44
CA GLY A 154 -14.51 -1.88 -17.64
C GLY A 154 -13.67 -3.09 -17.23
N GLN A 155 -14.27 -4.27 -17.37
CA GLN A 155 -13.57 -5.54 -17.26
C GLN A 155 -13.33 -6.11 -18.65
N TYR A 156 -12.09 -6.49 -18.93
CA TYR A 156 -11.66 -7.01 -20.21
C TYR A 156 -11.01 -8.37 -20.00
N ASN A 157 -11.33 -9.32 -20.87
CA ASN A 157 -10.68 -10.62 -20.90
C ASN A 157 -9.86 -10.70 -22.18
N ILE A 158 -8.53 -10.74 -22.04
CA ILE A 158 -7.62 -11.02 -23.15
C ILE A 158 -7.47 -12.54 -23.22
N THR A 159 -7.92 -13.13 -24.32
CA THR A 159 -7.88 -14.59 -24.54
C THR A 159 -6.74 -14.96 -25.47
N PHE A 160 -5.82 -15.79 -25.00
CA PHE A 160 -4.78 -16.42 -25.80
C PHE A 160 -5.23 -17.82 -26.20
N LYS A 161 -5.54 -18.02 -27.48
CA LYS A 161 -6.02 -19.30 -28.01
C LYS A 161 -5.02 -19.86 -29.03
N ALA A 162 -4.67 -21.13 -28.88
CA ALA A 162 -4.01 -21.89 -29.93
C ALA A 162 -5.07 -22.37 -30.94
N LEU A 163 -5.07 -21.82 -32.15
CA LEU A 163 -6.15 -22.05 -33.13
C LEU A 163 -6.22 -23.50 -33.63
N ASP A 164 -5.07 -24.17 -33.72
CA ASP A 164 -4.97 -25.55 -34.23
C ASP A 164 -4.95 -26.63 -33.13
N PHE A 165 -4.91 -26.22 -31.85
CA PHE A 165 -4.86 -27.13 -30.70
C PHE A 165 -6.13 -26.97 -29.86
N THR A 166 -7.22 -27.58 -30.32
CA THR A 166 -8.54 -27.50 -29.67
C THR A 166 -8.58 -28.11 -28.27
N GLU A 167 -7.63 -28.98 -27.93
CA GLU A 167 -7.47 -29.59 -26.60
C GLU A 167 -6.81 -28.66 -25.58
N VAL A 168 -6.08 -27.63 -26.02
CA VAL A 168 -5.43 -26.67 -25.13
C VAL A 168 -6.43 -25.58 -24.74
N PRO A 169 -6.83 -25.47 -23.46
CA PRO A 169 -7.75 -24.44 -23.04
C PRO A 169 -7.12 -23.05 -23.26
N PRO A 170 -7.88 -22.06 -23.75
CA PRO A 170 -7.36 -20.73 -23.95
C PRO A 170 -6.94 -20.13 -22.61
N ALA A 171 -5.76 -19.52 -22.56
CA ALA A 171 -5.34 -18.76 -21.38
C ALA A 171 -6.10 -17.42 -21.38
N VAL A 172 -6.70 -17.07 -20.25
CA VAL A 172 -7.50 -15.83 -20.11
C VAL A 172 -6.83 -14.92 -19.10
N LEU A 173 -6.47 -13.72 -19.53
CA LEU A 173 -6.01 -12.65 -18.67
C LEU A 173 -7.15 -11.66 -18.45
N SER A 174 -7.65 -11.60 -17.21
CA SER A 174 -8.68 -10.64 -16.82
C SER A 174 -8.04 -9.34 -16.34
N LEU A 175 -8.40 -8.23 -16.99
CA LEU A 175 -7.94 -6.88 -16.70
C LEU A 175 -9.12 -6.02 -16.27
N ARG A 176 -8.93 -5.18 -15.25
CA ARG A 176 -9.91 -4.18 -14.84
C ARG A 176 -9.34 -2.78 -15.08
N VAL A 177 -9.94 -2.04 -16.00
CA VAL A 177 -9.65 -0.62 -16.21
C VAL A 177 -10.51 0.17 -15.24
N ARG A 178 -9.88 0.94 -14.34
CA ARG A 178 -10.60 1.72 -13.31
C ARG A 178 -11.40 2.86 -13.94
N SER A 179 -12.52 3.21 -13.32
CA SER A 179 -13.22 4.46 -13.60
C SER A 179 -12.48 5.65 -12.99
N CYS A 180 -12.82 6.87 -13.44
CA CYS A 180 -12.31 8.08 -12.82
C CYS A 180 -12.78 8.17 -11.37
N VAL A 181 -11.97 8.80 -10.51
CA VAL A 181 -12.26 8.98 -9.09
C VAL A 181 -12.50 10.45 -8.77
N ALA A 182 -12.98 10.76 -7.56
CA ALA A 182 -13.09 12.15 -7.14
C ALA A 182 -11.73 12.86 -7.28
N GLY A 183 -11.76 14.06 -7.86
CA GLY A 183 -10.58 14.83 -8.23
C GLY A 183 -10.07 14.59 -9.65
N GLU A 184 -10.71 13.68 -10.38
CA GLU A 184 -10.51 13.46 -11.80
C GLU A 184 -11.81 13.73 -12.56
N VAL A 185 -11.66 14.11 -13.83
CA VAL A 185 -12.76 14.32 -14.77
C VAL A 185 -12.56 13.47 -16.01
N ALA A 186 -13.66 13.10 -16.65
CA ALA A 186 -13.66 12.29 -17.86
C ALA A 186 -13.99 13.16 -19.08
N PRO A 187 -13.00 13.87 -19.67
CA PRO A 187 -13.25 14.68 -20.88
C PRO A 187 -13.57 13.80 -22.11
N SER A 188 -13.17 12.53 -22.07
CA SER A 188 -13.46 11.51 -23.08
C SER A 188 -13.76 10.18 -22.38
N PRO A 189 -14.46 9.22 -23.01
CA PRO A 189 -14.85 7.95 -22.38
C PRO A 189 -13.65 7.10 -21.92
N ASP A 190 -12.47 7.31 -22.49
CA ASP A 190 -11.28 6.47 -22.27
C ASP A 190 -10.16 7.20 -21.51
N THR A 191 -10.40 8.41 -21.00
CA THR A 191 -9.37 9.22 -20.33
C THR A 191 -9.89 9.81 -19.03
N CYS A 192 -9.12 9.63 -17.94
CA CYS A 192 -9.31 10.36 -16.69
C CYS A 192 -8.22 11.43 -16.55
N GLN A 193 -8.64 12.67 -16.35
CA GLN A 193 -7.74 13.82 -16.17
C GLN A 193 -7.85 14.36 -14.75
N VAL A 194 -6.72 14.50 -14.07
CA VAL A 194 -6.66 15.08 -12.71
C VAL A 194 -6.88 16.59 -12.77
N CYS A 195 -7.67 17.13 -11.84
CA CYS A 195 -7.86 18.57 -11.71
C CYS A 195 -6.60 19.28 -11.18
N LEU A 196 -6.19 20.34 -11.87
CA LEU A 196 -5.00 21.14 -11.53
C LEU A 196 -5.29 22.13 -10.38
N PRO A 197 -4.25 22.69 -9.73
CA PRO A 197 -4.43 23.73 -8.71
C PRO A 197 -5.29 24.89 -9.21
N GLY A 198 -6.16 25.41 -8.33
CA GLY A 198 -7.19 26.40 -8.67
C GLY A 198 -8.50 25.79 -9.18
N SER A 199 -8.58 24.46 -9.33
CA SER A 199 -9.79 23.74 -9.72
C SER A 199 -9.99 22.48 -8.87
N TYR A 200 -11.22 21.94 -8.87
CA TYR A 200 -11.56 20.73 -8.14
C TYR A 200 -12.61 19.88 -8.87
N SER A 201 -12.73 18.61 -8.49
CA SER A 201 -13.86 17.75 -8.86
C SER A 201 -14.28 16.88 -7.68
N LEU A 202 -15.57 16.93 -7.33
CA LEU A 202 -16.14 16.13 -6.24
C LEU A 202 -16.80 14.85 -6.75
N HIS A 203 -17.19 14.84 -8.02
CA HIS A 203 -17.88 13.70 -8.62
C HIS A 203 -17.16 13.26 -9.90
N PRO A 204 -16.79 11.97 -10.01
CA PRO A 204 -16.07 11.44 -11.16
C PRO A 204 -16.87 11.42 -12.46
N SER A 205 -18.18 11.67 -12.40
CA SER A 205 -19.05 11.83 -13.58
C SER A 205 -18.94 13.20 -14.24
N GLN A 206 -18.15 14.12 -13.68
CA GLN A 206 -17.95 15.45 -14.26
C GLN A 206 -17.05 15.37 -15.50
N GLN A 207 -17.44 16.07 -16.55
CA GLN A 207 -16.66 16.16 -17.80
C GLN A 207 -15.55 17.22 -17.73
N ALA A 208 -15.64 18.16 -16.79
CA ALA A 208 -14.68 19.25 -16.62
C ALA A 208 -14.53 19.63 -15.14
N CYS A 209 -13.33 20.07 -14.77
CA CYS A 209 -13.02 20.52 -13.41
C CYS A 209 -13.72 21.84 -13.10
N GLN A 210 -14.22 21.97 -11.87
CA GLN A 210 -14.88 23.18 -11.40
C GLN A 210 -13.86 24.20 -10.90
N PRO A 211 -14.06 25.50 -11.15
CA PRO A 211 -13.18 26.53 -10.60
C PRO A 211 -13.31 26.59 -9.08
N CYS A 212 -12.21 26.86 -8.38
CA CYS A 212 -12.21 27.00 -6.93
C CYS A 212 -13.20 28.09 -6.46
N PRO A 213 -13.96 27.88 -5.37
CA PRO A 213 -14.87 28.90 -4.84
C PRO A 213 -14.10 30.21 -4.57
N PRO A 214 -14.53 31.36 -5.14
CA PRO A 214 -13.74 32.59 -5.13
C PRO A 214 -13.61 33.24 -3.75
N ALA A 215 -14.47 32.89 -2.81
CA ALA A 215 -14.47 33.42 -1.46
C ALA A 215 -14.21 32.30 -0.44
N GLY A 216 -13.08 32.41 0.27
CA GLY A 216 -12.84 31.60 1.46
C GLY A 216 -12.34 30.18 1.24
N ALA A 217 -11.88 29.84 0.04
CA ALA A 217 -11.33 28.52 -0.26
C ALA A 217 -9.98 28.61 -0.97
N ASP A 218 -9.14 27.60 -0.75
CA ASP A 218 -7.93 27.30 -1.51
C ASP A 218 -8.03 25.87 -2.04
N CYS A 219 -7.78 25.69 -3.34
CA CYS A 219 -7.94 24.40 -4.01
C CYS A 219 -6.58 23.98 -4.59
N PRO A 220 -5.84 23.06 -3.94
CA PRO A 220 -4.55 22.60 -4.42
C PRO A 220 -4.64 21.70 -5.67
N GLY A 221 -5.85 21.37 -6.13
CA GLY A 221 -6.12 20.42 -7.22
C GLY A 221 -6.78 19.14 -6.70
N GLY A 222 -7.20 18.27 -7.62
CA GLY A 222 -7.90 17.03 -7.29
C GLY A 222 -9.29 17.28 -6.68
N ALA A 223 -9.60 16.58 -5.58
CA ALA A 223 -10.90 16.66 -4.90
C ALA A 223 -10.92 17.61 -3.71
N ALA A 224 -9.77 18.18 -3.33
CA ALA A 224 -9.62 18.90 -2.08
C ALA A 224 -10.07 20.36 -2.20
N ILE A 225 -10.86 20.81 -1.23
CA ILE A 225 -11.27 22.21 -1.08
C ILE A 225 -10.94 22.60 0.37
N LEU A 226 -9.93 23.46 0.56
CA LEU A 226 -9.46 23.86 1.87
C LEU A 226 -10.07 25.21 2.27
N PRO A 227 -10.78 25.32 3.40
CA PRO A 227 -11.31 26.60 3.84
C PRO A 227 -10.19 27.52 4.33
N LEU A 228 -10.22 28.77 3.90
CA LEU A 228 -9.33 29.83 4.38
C LEU A 228 -9.71 30.28 5.80
N PRO A 229 -8.80 30.93 6.55
CA PRO A 229 -9.11 31.43 7.89
C PRO A 229 -10.39 32.27 7.93
N GLY A 230 -11.30 31.94 8.86
CA GLY A 230 -12.60 32.61 8.98
C GLY A 230 -13.72 32.00 8.11
N TRP A 231 -13.44 30.92 7.39
CA TRP A 231 -14.41 30.17 6.58
C TRP A 231 -14.48 28.70 6.99
N TRP A 232 -15.59 28.04 6.68
CA TRP A 232 -15.81 26.62 6.88
C TRP A 232 -16.77 26.09 5.81
N HIS A 233 -16.73 24.79 5.55
CA HIS A 233 -17.71 24.08 4.74
C HIS A 233 -18.29 22.93 5.57
N SER A 234 -19.52 22.50 5.24
CA SER A 234 -20.29 21.54 6.06
C SER A 234 -19.79 20.10 5.98
N ALA A 235 -19.17 19.71 4.87
CA ALA A 235 -18.64 18.38 4.64
C ALA A 235 -17.47 18.42 3.67
N ALA A 236 -16.55 17.45 3.72
CA ALA A 236 -15.35 17.41 2.88
C ALA A 236 -15.64 17.39 1.37
N ASP A 237 -16.84 16.98 0.99
CA ASP A 237 -17.40 16.95 -0.36
C ASP A 237 -18.39 18.10 -0.63
N SER A 238 -18.31 19.19 0.14
CA SER A 238 -19.14 20.38 -0.07
C SER A 238 -18.29 21.55 -0.57
N ALA A 239 -18.65 22.08 -1.73
CA ALA A 239 -18.05 23.29 -2.28
C ALA A 239 -18.62 24.59 -1.68
N GLN A 240 -19.64 24.51 -0.81
CA GLN A 240 -20.25 25.67 -0.20
C GLN A 240 -19.44 26.16 1.00
N MET A 241 -18.92 27.38 0.87
CA MET A 241 -18.15 28.06 1.92
C MET A 241 -19.03 29.01 2.72
N HIS A 242 -18.96 28.89 4.04
CA HIS A 242 -19.67 29.69 5.02
C HIS A 242 -18.68 30.48 5.87
N ARG A 243 -19.03 31.71 6.25
CA ARG A 243 -18.22 32.48 7.19
C ARG A 243 -18.39 31.93 8.61
N CYS A 244 -17.30 31.92 9.38
CA CYS A 244 -17.33 31.55 10.78
C CYS A 244 -18.11 32.61 11.59
N PRO A 245 -19.13 32.21 12.39
CA PRO A 245 -19.96 33.15 13.15
C PRO A 245 -19.19 34.00 14.18
N ASN A 246 -18.06 33.50 14.70
CA ASN A 246 -17.25 34.17 15.73
C ASN A 246 -15.81 34.41 15.24
N ALA A 247 -15.63 35.21 14.18
CA ALA A 247 -14.32 35.50 13.61
C ALA A 247 -13.38 36.29 14.57
N GLU A 248 -13.92 36.97 15.58
CA GLU A 248 -13.13 37.78 16.53
C GLU A 248 -12.58 36.99 17.73
N GLN A 249 -13.09 35.79 18.02
CA GLN A 249 -12.55 34.91 19.05
C GLN A 249 -11.59 33.90 18.42
N GLN A 250 -10.53 34.40 17.80
CA GLN A 250 -9.36 33.59 17.53
C GLN A 250 -8.58 33.40 18.85
N GLU A 251 -9.23 32.78 19.84
CA GLU A 251 -8.49 32.16 20.94
C GLU A 251 -7.57 31.16 20.29
N ARG A 252 -6.26 31.45 20.28
CA ARG A 252 -5.22 30.46 19.98
C ARG A 252 -5.59 29.24 20.81
N THR A 253 -6.05 28.18 20.15
CA THR A 253 -6.37 26.91 20.80
C THR A 253 -5.18 26.60 21.71
N PRO A 254 -5.38 26.56 23.03
CA PRO A 254 -4.26 26.39 23.94
C PRO A 254 -3.51 25.11 23.51
N PRO A 255 -2.18 25.08 23.55
CA PRO A 255 -1.39 23.94 23.06
C PRO A 255 -1.87 22.59 23.60
N ALA A 256 -2.47 22.59 24.80
CA ALA A 256 -3.10 21.44 25.41
C ALA A 256 -4.28 20.84 24.61
N GLU A 257 -5.11 21.66 23.94
CA GLU A 257 -6.23 21.18 23.11
C GLU A 257 -5.74 20.62 21.76
N LEU A 258 -4.69 21.22 21.19
CA LEU A 258 -4.01 20.66 20.01
C LEU A 258 -3.36 19.31 20.31
N ILE A 259 -2.66 19.22 21.45
CA ILE A 259 -2.11 17.95 21.95
C ILE A 259 -3.24 16.94 22.21
N ARG A 260 -4.35 17.36 22.83
CA ARG A 260 -5.51 16.49 23.07
C ARG A 260 -6.06 15.91 21.76
N CYS A 261 -6.26 16.73 20.73
CA CYS A 261 -6.74 16.27 19.42
C CYS A 261 -5.74 15.31 18.75
N LEU A 262 -4.45 15.64 18.76
CA LEU A 262 -3.40 14.78 18.20
C LEU A 262 -3.33 13.43 18.91
N VAL A 263 -3.47 13.42 20.23
CA VAL A 263 -3.43 12.18 20.99
C VAL A 263 -4.70 11.35 20.79
N LEU A 264 -5.89 11.95 20.80
CA LEU A 264 -7.14 11.23 20.51
C LEU A 264 -7.12 10.63 19.09
N TYR A 265 -6.55 11.34 18.13
CA TYR A 265 -6.34 10.84 16.78
C TYR A 265 -5.35 9.66 16.77
N GLY A 266 -4.20 9.79 17.44
CA GLY A 266 -3.22 8.72 17.59
C GLY A 266 -3.80 7.45 18.22
N GLN A 267 -4.58 7.59 19.30
CA GLN A 267 -5.28 6.48 19.95
C GLN A 267 -6.25 5.74 19.02
N ARG A 268 -7.04 6.49 18.24
CA ARG A 268 -7.95 5.88 17.24
C ARG A 268 -7.18 5.16 16.14
N MET A 269 -6.07 5.74 15.68
CA MET A 269 -5.23 5.11 14.66
C MET A 269 -4.52 3.85 15.16
N LEU A 270 -4.16 3.76 16.44
CA LEU A 270 -3.65 2.53 17.05
C LEU A 270 -4.68 1.40 17.06
N ILE A 271 -5.95 1.71 17.37
CA ILE A 271 -7.04 0.73 17.29
C ILE A 271 -7.21 0.24 15.86
N VAL A 272 -7.17 1.13 14.86
CA VAL A 272 -7.21 0.77 13.44
C VAL A 272 -6.00 -0.09 13.05
N ALA A 273 -4.80 0.25 13.53
CA ALA A 273 -3.58 -0.51 13.27
C ALA A 273 -3.61 -1.93 13.87
N SER A 274 -4.34 -2.14 14.97
CA SER A 274 -4.50 -3.48 15.59
C SER A 274 -5.45 -4.41 14.82
N LEU A 275 -6.17 -3.90 13.81
CA LEU A 275 -7.01 -4.74 12.95
C LEU A 275 -6.12 -5.55 12.02
N SER A 276 -6.36 -6.86 11.95
CA SER A 276 -5.67 -7.81 11.06
C SER A 276 -6.12 -7.64 9.61
N ILE A 277 -5.76 -6.51 9.00
CA ILE A 277 -6.06 -6.15 7.61
C ILE A 277 -4.73 -5.93 6.89
N ASP A 278 -4.63 -6.42 5.65
CA ASP A 278 -3.47 -6.18 4.80
C ASP A 278 -3.49 -4.74 4.25
N TRP A 279 -2.92 -3.81 5.02
CA TRP A 279 -2.87 -2.40 4.67
C TRP A 279 -1.93 -2.13 3.48
N PRO A 280 -2.31 -1.28 2.51
CA PRO A 280 -1.41 -0.80 1.46
C PRO A 280 -0.16 -0.15 2.06
N ALA A 281 0.98 -0.25 1.37
CA ALA A 281 2.27 0.22 1.88
C ALA A 281 2.28 1.71 2.30
N THR A 282 1.47 2.54 1.63
CA THR A 282 1.30 3.97 1.92
C THR A 282 0.71 4.25 3.30
N ILE A 283 -0.13 3.36 3.82
CA ILE A 283 -0.79 3.48 5.13
C ILE A 283 -0.04 2.64 6.18
N ALA A 284 0.52 1.50 5.77
CA ALA A 284 1.23 0.59 6.66
C ALA A 284 2.46 1.23 7.32
N TYR A 285 3.26 2.03 6.58
CA TYR A 285 4.45 2.66 7.14
C TYR A 285 4.13 3.71 8.22
N PRO A 286 3.24 4.70 7.99
CA PRO A 286 2.80 5.62 9.03
C PRO A 286 2.21 4.92 10.26
N LEU A 287 1.40 3.88 10.07
CA LEU A 287 0.81 3.14 11.18
C LEU A 287 1.88 2.40 12.02
N ARG A 288 2.92 1.85 11.40
CA ARG A 288 4.05 1.22 12.11
C ARG A 288 4.87 2.24 12.91
N VAL A 289 5.17 3.41 12.33
CA VAL A 289 5.86 4.49 13.04
C VAL A 289 5.05 4.95 14.24
N LEU A 290 3.74 5.14 14.05
CA LEU A 290 2.82 5.52 15.11
C LEU A 290 2.78 4.43 16.20
N ALA A 291 2.62 3.16 15.84
CA ALA A 291 2.68 2.02 16.76
C ALA A 291 3.97 1.99 17.61
N TRP A 292 5.11 2.32 17.00
CA TRP A 292 6.40 2.36 17.68
C TRP A 292 6.54 3.52 18.67
N VAL A 293 6.15 4.74 18.26
CA VAL A 293 6.19 5.95 19.13
C VAL A 293 5.33 5.77 20.37
N TRP A 294 4.20 5.06 20.25
CA TRP A 294 3.27 4.84 21.35
C TRP A 294 3.45 3.47 22.02
N SER A 295 4.56 2.76 21.75
CA SER A 295 4.73 1.37 22.17
C SER A 295 4.91 1.14 23.66
N SER A 296 5.41 2.14 24.38
CA SER A 296 5.46 2.13 25.85
C SER A 296 4.07 2.07 26.50
N SER A 297 3.02 2.40 25.75
CA SER A 297 1.64 2.40 26.22
C SER A 297 0.86 1.14 25.86
N SER A 298 1.35 0.25 24.99
CA SER A 298 0.60 -0.93 24.56
C SER A 298 1.47 -2.19 24.43
N PRO A 299 1.07 -3.33 25.03
CA PRO A 299 1.82 -4.59 24.94
C PRO A 299 1.91 -5.20 23.53
N GLU A 300 1.10 -4.74 22.57
CA GLU A 300 1.04 -5.27 21.20
C GLU A 300 2.18 -4.78 20.29
N THR A 301 2.92 -3.74 20.69
CA THR A 301 3.89 -3.05 19.83
C THR A 301 5.34 -3.16 20.31
N LEU A 302 5.55 -3.49 21.58
CA LEU A 302 6.86 -3.84 22.15
C LEU A 302 6.69 -4.93 23.20
N SER A 303 7.17 -6.15 22.92
CA SER A 303 7.19 -7.23 23.91
C SER A 303 8.34 -7.04 24.91
N ALA A 304 8.01 -6.82 26.19
CA ALA A 304 9.01 -6.68 27.25
C ALA A 304 9.79 -7.97 27.57
N ASP A 305 9.44 -9.09 26.91
CA ASP A 305 9.98 -10.42 27.18
C ASP A 305 11.51 -10.53 26.95
N CYS A 306 12.08 -9.66 26.10
CA CYS A 306 13.53 -9.62 25.84
C CYS A 306 14.33 -8.79 26.86
N VAL A 307 13.66 -7.91 27.61
CA VAL A 307 14.31 -7.00 28.58
C VAL A 307 14.19 -7.56 30.00
N LEU A 308 13.15 -8.35 30.25
CA LEU A 308 12.83 -8.89 31.56
C LEU A 308 13.62 -10.19 31.85
N PRO A 309 14.41 -10.24 32.95
CA PRO A 309 15.22 -11.41 33.28
C PRO A 309 14.35 -12.61 33.68
N ALA A 310 14.73 -13.80 33.21
CA ALA A 310 14.14 -15.04 33.73
C ALA A 310 14.56 -15.22 35.19
N SER A 311 13.59 -15.15 36.11
CA SER A 311 13.80 -15.52 37.51
C SER A 311 12.83 -16.63 37.89
N SER A 312 13.29 -17.60 38.67
CA SER A 312 12.49 -18.73 39.12
C SER A 312 11.43 -18.34 40.16
N SER A 313 11.68 -17.27 40.92
CA SER A 313 10.77 -16.78 41.96
C SER A 313 9.65 -15.90 41.40
N PHE A 314 9.91 -15.14 40.33
CA PHE A 314 8.95 -14.21 39.74
C PHE A 314 8.78 -14.47 38.22
N PRO A 315 7.68 -15.14 37.80
CA PRO A 315 7.45 -15.52 36.40
C PRO A 315 7.45 -14.32 35.44
N ARG A 316 7.92 -14.53 34.20
CA ARG A 316 7.97 -13.47 33.17
C ARG A 316 6.61 -12.84 32.89
N ALA A 317 5.55 -13.64 32.88
CA ALA A 317 4.18 -13.12 32.70
C ALA A 317 3.77 -12.15 33.82
N ALA A 318 4.17 -12.43 35.07
CA ALA A 318 3.92 -11.56 36.21
C ALA A 318 4.77 -10.27 36.15
N GLN A 319 6.05 -10.39 35.77
CA GLN A 319 6.93 -9.24 35.52
C GLN A 319 6.35 -8.30 34.45
N ARG A 320 5.86 -8.88 33.36
CA ARG A 320 5.26 -8.16 32.24
C ARG A 320 4.03 -7.36 32.66
N VAL A 321 3.13 -7.96 33.44
CA VAL A 321 1.96 -7.27 34.02
C VAL A 321 2.38 -6.07 34.87
N VAL A 322 3.32 -6.25 35.80
CA VAL A 322 3.78 -5.17 36.69
C VAL A 322 4.48 -4.06 35.90
N PHE A 323 5.26 -4.41 34.88
CA PHE A 323 5.91 -3.47 34.00
C PHE A 323 4.90 -2.55 33.30
N TYR A 324 3.89 -3.10 32.63
CA TYR A 324 2.90 -2.28 31.93
C TYR A 324 1.98 -1.49 32.89
N LEU A 325 1.68 -2.00 34.09
CA LEU A 325 0.90 -1.27 35.08
C LEU A 325 1.68 -0.10 35.72
N SER A 326 3.01 -0.22 35.83
CA SER A 326 3.87 0.82 36.43
C SER A 326 4.33 1.90 35.46
N MET A 327 4.36 1.61 34.15
CA MET A 327 4.82 2.54 33.10
C MET A 327 4.08 3.89 33.09
N PRO A 328 2.74 3.96 33.19
CA PRO A 328 2.02 5.24 33.21
C PRO A 328 2.42 6.12 34.40
N ALA A 329 2.62 5.52 35.58
CA ALA A 329 3.07 6.23 36.77
C ALA A 329 4.53 6.71 36.64
N ALA A 330 5.41 5.87 36.08
CA ALA A 330 6.80 6.24 35.81
C ALA A 330 6.89 7.40 34.82
N MET A 331 6.08 7.38 33.75
CA MET A 331 6.07 8.45 32.76
C MET A 331 5.49 9.75 33.32
N LEU A 332 4.44 9.68 34.14
CA LEU A 332 3.94 10.85 34.87
C LEU A 332 5.04 11.45 35.76
N LEU A 333 5.74 10.61 36.52
CA LEU A 333 6.79 11.05 37.42
C LEU A 333 7.95 11.69 36.64
N ALA A 334 8.33 11.14 35.49
CA ALA A 334 9.31 11.73 34.59
C ALA A 334 8.87 13.10 34.02
N LEU A 335 7.60 13.25 33.62
CA LEU A 335 7.05 14.53 33.17
C LEU A 335 7.03 15.56 34.29
N LEU A 336 6.64 15.17 35.50
CA LEU A 336 6.68 16.05 36.68
C LEU A 336 8.11 16.48 37.01
N LEU A 337 9.08 15.56 36.96
CA LEU A 337 10.50 15.89 37.16
C LEU A 337 11.00 16.86 36.08
N LEU A 338 10.64 16.65 34.82
CA LEU A 338 10.99 17.55 33.72
C LEU A 338 10.39 18.94 33.93
N GLU A 339 9.12 19.02 34.34
CA GLU A 339 8.48 20.29 34.67
C GLU A 339 9.17 21.01 35.84
N MET A 340 9.52 20.27 36.89
CA MET A 340 10.26 20.80 38.03
C MET A 340 11.64 21.33 37.64
N LEU A 341 12.37 20.60 36.77
CA LEU A 341 13.68 21.04 36.23
C LEU A 341 13.56 22.29 35.35
N LEU A 342 12.55 22.35 34.49
CA LEU A 342 12.27 23.53 33.66
C LEU A 342 11.87 24.73 34.51
N HIS A 343 11.16 24.50 35.61
CA HIS A 343 10.77 25.54 36.56
C HIS A 343 11.94 26.05 37.40
N ALA A 344 12.83 25.17 37.85
CA ALA A 344 14.07 25.54 38.54
C ALA A 344 14.95 26.49 37.71
N ARG A 345 14.85 26.42 36.37
CA ARG A 345 15.54 27.33 35.44
C ARG A 345 14.84 28.67 35.22
N ARG A 346 13.61 28.89 35.72
CA ARG A 346 12.81 30.11 35.55
C ARG A 346 12.01 30.47 36.84
N PRO A 347 12.68 30.96 37.89
CA PRO A 347 12.03 31.33 39.14
C PRO A 347 11.04 32.49 38.90
N GLY A 348 9.79 32.35 39.36
CA GLY A 348 8.73 33.37 39.23
C GLY A 348 7.43 32.91 38.56
N THR A 349 7.31 31.66 38.11
CA THR A 349 6.12 31.13 37.41
C THR A 349 5.26 30.13 38.21
N ALA A 350 5.33 30.15 39.55
CA ALA A 350 4.66 29.17 40.42
C ALA A 350 3.13 29.12 40.23
N HIS A 351 2.48 30.26 39.95
CA HIS A 351 1.03 30.32 39.68
C HIS A 351 0.60 29.62 38.38
N LYS A 352 1.55 29.24 37.51
CA LYS A 352 1.29 28.48 36.27
C LYS A 352 1.49 26.97 36.44
N LEU A 353 1.82 26.48 37.64
CA LEU A 353 2.09 25.07 37.90
C LEU A 353 0.80 24.22 37.99
N LEU A 354 -0.24 24.73 38.66
CA LEU A 354 -1.51 23.99 38.84
C LEU A 354 -2.25 23.69 37.52
N PRO A 355 -2.33 24.61 36.54
CA PRO A 355 -2.91 24.30 35.22
C PRO A 355 -2.05 23.31 34.41
N ARG A 356 -0.73 23.31 34.61
CA ARG A 356 0.22 22.40 33.92
C ARG A 356 0.16 20.97 34.49
N LEU A 357 -0.02 20.85 35.80
CA LEU A 357 -0.36 19.59 36.46
C LEU A 357 -1.65 18.98 35.88
N GLY A 358 -2.65 19.80 35.56
CA GLY A 358 -3.87 19.35 34.87
C GLY A 358 -3.59 18.80 33.47
N SER A 359 -2.76 19.47 32.66
CA SER A 359 -2.38 18.96 31.33
C SER A 359 -1.52 17.69 31.41
N SER A 360 -0.63 17.58 32.41
CA SER A 360 0.22 16.40 32.62
C SER A 360 -0.54 15.23 33.24
N ALA A 361 -1.58 15.49 34.03
CA ALA A 361 -2.55 14.48 34.48
C ALA A 361 -3.44 13.98 33.32
N MET A 362 -3.75 14.83 32.33
CA MET A 362 -4.44 14.41 31.11
C MET A 362 -3.61 13.41 30.30
N VAL A 363 -2.28 13.43 30.45
CA VAL A 363 -1.40 12.41 29.86
C VAL A 363 -1.63 11.03 30.46
N VAL A 364 -1.96 10.94 31.74
CA VAL A 364 -2.26 9.67 32.45
C VAL A 364 -3.57 9.06 31.94
N LEU A 365 -4.57 9.90 31.63
CA LEU A 365 -5.82 9.44 31.02
C LEU A 365 -5.58 8.78 29.65
N PHE A 366 -4.47 9.06 28.96
CA PHE A 366 -4.14 8.40 27.70
C PHE A 366 -3.72 6.94 27.86
N PHE A 367 -3.19 6.55 29.02
CA PHE A 367 -2.84 5.15 29.33
C PHE A 367 -4.02 4.36 29.87
N LEU A 368 -5.13 5.03 30.19
CA LEU A 368 -6.29 4.39 30.81
C LEU A 368 -6.82 3.19 30.00
N PRO A 369 -6.97 3.26 28.65
CA PRO A 369 -7.44 2.10 27.89
C PRO A 369 -6.49 0.90 27.99
N SER A 370 -5.18 1.13 27.92
CA SER A 370 -4.15 0.09 28.04
C SER A 370 -4.05 -0.49 29.44
N LEU A 371 -4.18 0.37 30.47
CA LEU A 371 -4.24 -0.02 31.87
C LEU A 371 -5.47 -0.89 32.12
N LEU A 372 -6.63 -0.49 31.61
CA LEU A 372 -7.86 -1.27 31.71
C LEU A 372 -7.73 -2.61 30.98
N ARG A 373 -7.15 -2.65 29.77
CA ARG A 373 -6.93 -3.90 29.03
C ARG A 373 -6.01 -4.85 29.80
N THR A 374 -4.92 -4.34 30.36
CA THR A 374 -3.98 -5.15 31.17
C THR A 374 -4.63 -5.66 32.46
N LEU A 375 -5.42 -4.81 33.13
CA LEU A 375 -6.19 -5.18 34.32
C LEU A 375 -7.26 -6.23 34.01
N PHE A 376 -8.07 -6.05 32.95
CA PHE A 376 -9.07 -7.04 32.55
C PHE A 376 -8.43 -8.35 32.07
N GLY A 377 -7.26 -8.28 31.43
CA GLY A 377 -6.45 -9.45 31.06
C GLY A 377 -5.99 -10.30 32.25
N LEU A 378 -5.97 -9.76 33.48
CA LEU A 378 -5.71 -10.54 34.69
C LEU A 378 -6.83 -11.55 34.98
N PHE A 379 -8.04 -11.27 34.53
CA PHE A 379 -9.22 -12.11 34.72
C PHE A 379 -9.56 -12.93 33.47
N ALA A 380 -8.90 -12.65 32.35
CA ALA A 380 -9.19 -13.30 31.08
C ALA A 380 -8.49 -14.67 31.01
N CYS A 381 -9.29 -15.71 30.76
CA CYS A 381 -8.83 -17.07 30.59
C CYS A 381 -9.38 -17.67 29.29
N ILE A 382 -8.53 -18.37 28.55
CA ILE A 382 -8.85 -18.98 27.26
C ILE A 382 -8.95 -20.50 27.45
N PRO A 383 -10.02 -21.15 26.95
CA PRO A 383 -10.05 -22.60 26.82
C PRO A 383 -9.17 -23.04 25.64
N LEU A 384 -8.16 -23.87 25.87
CA LEU A 384 -7.22 -24.28 24.82
C LEU A 384 -7.64 -25.57 24.10
N ASP A 385 -8.37 -26.47 24.75
CA ASP A 385 -8.92 -27.68 24.13
C ASP A 385 -10.35 -27.99 24.64
N GLN A 386 -11.18 -28.58 23.77
CA GLN A 386 -12.39 -29.31 24.16
C GLN A 386 -12.10 -30.82 24.11
N PRO A 387 -12.75 -31.66 24.94
CA PRO A 387 -12.57 -33.10 24.86
C PRO A 387 -13.00 -33.61 23.47
N ALA A 388 -12.03 -33.96 22.62
CA ALA A 388 -12.26 -34.54 21.30
C ALA A 388 -12.41 -36.06 21.41
N ALA A 389 -13.31 -36.64 20.61
CA ALA A 389 -13.43 -38.09 20.50
C ALA A 389 -12.24 -38.68 19.74
N TRP A 390 -11.90 -39.93 20.05
CA TRP A 390 -10.83 -40.72 19.44
C TRP A 390 -10.78 -40.53 17.89
N PRO A 391 -9.61 -40.32 17.26
CA PRO A 391 -8.25 -40.63 17.71
C PRO A 391 -7.45 -39.45 18.30
N TYR A 392 -8.07 -38.29 18.53
CA TYR A 392 -7.35 -37.10 19.01
C TYR A 392 -7.49 -36.95 20.53
N GLU A 393 -6.47 -37.33 21.30
CA GLU A 393 -6.39 -36.98 22.73
C GLU A 393 -5.96 -35.52 22.86
N ALA A 394 -6.85 -34.69 23.39
CA ALA A 394 -6.53 -33.31 23.76
C ALA A 394 -5.50 -33.31 24.91
N THR A 395 -4.35 -32.67 24.71
CA THR A 395 -3.22 -32.70 25.66
C THR A 395 -3.29 -31.58 26.69
N ALA A 396 -4.08 -30.53 26.46
CA ALA A 396 -4.21 -29.37 27.34
C ALA A 396 -5.70 -29.01 27.56
N VAL A 397 -6.47 -29.93 28.13
CA VAL A 397 -7.87 -29.70 28.50
C VAL A 397 -7.96 -28.79 29.73
N GLY A 398 -8.50 -27.58 29.56
CA GLY A 398 -8.72 -26.63 30.66
C GLY A 398 -8.77 -25.18 30.23
N SER A 399 -8.98 -24.29 31.20
CA SER A 399 -8.87 -22.84 31.01
C SER A 399 -7.49 -22.35 31.47
N PHE A 400 -6.80 -21.63 30.59
CA PHE A 400 -5.46 -21.12 30.83
C PHE A 400 -5.44 -19.60 30.81
N TRP A 401 -4.50 -18.99 31.52
CA TRP A 401 -4.42 -17.55 31.62
C TRP A 401 -3.91 -16.91 30.32
N VAL A 402 -4.56 -15.86 29.82
CA VAL A 402 -4.20 -15.19 28.54
C VAL A 402 -2.74 -14.76 28.48
N TYR A 403 -2.15 -14.35 29.62
CA TYR A 403 -0.77 -13.90 29.66
C TYR A 403 0.25 -15.03 29.85
N ASP A 404 -0.18 -16.23 30.25
CA ASP A 404 0.68 -17.40 30.40
C ASP A 404 -0.13 -18.67 30.19
N THR A 405 -0.10 -19.17 28.96
CA THR A 405 -0.81 -20.38 28.53
C THR A 405 -0.23 -21.66 29.13
N HIS A 406 0.94 -21.62 29.78
CA HIS A 406 1.47 -22.75 30.54
C HIS A 406 0.85 -22.84 31.95
N SER A 407 0.13 -21.82 32.38
CA SER A 407 -0.47 -21.74 33.71
C SER A 407 -1.99 -21.92 33.65
N ALA A 408 -2.51 -22.86 34.43
CA ALA A 408 -3.94 -23.02 34.62
C ALA A 408 -4.53 -21.75 35.26
N CYS A 409 -5.70 -21.33 34.77
CA CYS A 409 -6.43 -20.16 35.23
C CYS A 409 -6.69 -20.24 36.75
N PHE A 410 -6.20 -19.25 37.50
CA PHE A 410 -6.20 -19.13 38.96
C PHE A 410 -5.52 -20.29 39.72
N GLY A 411 -4.79 -21.16 39.00
CA GLY A 411 -4.08 -22.30 39.58
C GLY A 411 -2.78 -21.90 40.27
N THR A 412 -2.03 -20.94 39.69
CA THR A 412 -0.73 -20.52 40.23
C THR A 412 -0.86 -19.46 41.32
N ARG A 413 0.09 -19.44 42.26
CA ARG A 413 0.15 -18.45 43.35
C ARG A 413 0.20 -17.01 42.80
N TRP A 414 1.01 -16.77 41.78
CA TRP A 414 1.20 -15.44 41.20
C TRP A 414 -0.02 -14.92 40.45
N HIS A 415 -0.73 -15.77 39.70
CA HIS A 415 -1.95 -15.35 39.02
C HIS A 415 -3.03 -14.92 40.03
N ARG A 416 -3.21 -15.66 41.13
CA ARG A 416 -4.16 -15.28 42.20
C ARG A 416 -3.79 -13.96 42.88
N ILE A 417 -2.51 -13.76 43.20
CA ILE A 417 -2.04 -12.51 43.83
C ILE A 417 -2.28 -11.32 42.89
N LEU A 418 -1.95 -11.46 41.60
CA LEU A 418 -2.17 -10.39 40.63
C LEU A 418 -3.65 -10.12 40.39
N ALA A 419 -4.48 -11.15 40.19
CA ALA A 419 -5.89 -10.97 39.90
C ALA A 419 -6.67 -10.40 41.11
N PHE A 420 -6.54 -11.01 42.30
CA PHE A 420 -7.31 -10.60 43.48
C PHE A 420 -6.64 -9.50 44.30
N GLY A 421 -5.31 -9.54 44.42
CA GLY A 421 -4.56 -8.57 45.23
C GLY A 421 -4.33 -7.23 44.52
N LEU A 422 -4.16 -7.24 43.19
CA LEU A 422 -3.91 -6.03 42.41
C LEU A 422 -5.08 -5.69 41.48
N GLY A 423 -5.58 -6.67 40.73
CA GLY A 423 -6.63 -6.48 39.73
C GLY A 423 -7.94 -5.97 40.31
N VAL A 424 -8.51 -6.64 41.32
CA VAL A 424 -9.81 -6.27 41.90
C VAL A 424 -9.79 -4.85 42.49
N PRO A 425 -8.82 -4.46 43.34
CA PRO A 425 -8.75 -3.10 43.87
C PRO A 425 -8.61 -2.02 42.78
N LEU A 426 -7.75 -2.25 41.78
CA LEU A 426 -7.53 -1.28 40.70
C LEU A 426 -8.75 -1.15 39.78
N VAL A 427 -9.41 -2.26 39.44
CA VAL A 427 -10.66 -2.22 38.65
C VAL A 427 -11.76 -1.49 39.44
N ALA A 428 -11.92 -1.76 40.74
CA ALA A 428 -12.87 -1.03 41.56
C ALA A 428 -12.57 0.47 41.61
N LEU A 429 -11.30 0.86 41.80
CA LEU A 429 -10.88 2.25 41.81
C LEU A 429 -11.16 2.96 40.48
N LEU A 430 -10.81 2.34 39.36
CA LEU A 430 -10.89 2.96 38.04
C LEU A 430 -12.31 2.96 37.46
N CYS A 431 -13.04 1.85 37.60
CA CYS A 431 -14.37 1.67 37.01
C CYS A 431 -15.50 2.19 37.92
N VAL A 432 -15.29 2.24 39.24
CA VAL A 432 -16.32 2.73 40.18
C VAL A 432 -15.88 4.03 40.85
N GLY A 433 -14.64 4.09 41.33
CA GLY A 433 -14.13 5.28 42.05
C GLY A 433 -14.10 6.55 41.20
N ILE A 434 -13.50 6.50 40.00
CA ILE A 434 -13.43 7.68 39.11
C ILE A 434 -14.85 8.16 38.70
N PRO A 435 -15.78 7.31 38.24
CA PRO A 435 -17.15 7.73 37.97
C PRO A 435 -17.87 8.28 39.21
N ALA A 436 -17.71 7.67 40.39
CA ALA A 436 -18.34 8.15 41.61
C ALA A 436 -17.84 9.55 42.01
N VAL A 437 -16.53 9.80 41.94
CA VAL A 437 -15.95 11.12 42.23
C VAL A 437 -16.41 12.16 41.22
N THR A 438 -16.42 11.84 39.92
CA THR A 438 -16.88 12.77 38.89
C THR A 438 -18.36 13.12 39.08
N ILE A 439 -19.23 12.13 39.33
CA ILE A 439 -20.64 12.37 39.66
C ILE A 439 -20.75 13.24 40.92
N HIS A 440 -20.03 12.91 42.00
CA HIS A 440 -20.08 13.66 43.25
C HIS A 440 -19.66 15.14 43.06
N VAL A 441 -18.54 15.39 42.39
CA VAL A 441 -18.05 16.76 42.12
C VAL A 441 -19.05 17.55 41.27
N THR A 442 -19.66 16.90 40.28
CA THR A 442 -20.62 17.55 39.37
C THR A 442 -21.94 17.87 40.07
N VAL A 443 -22.47 16.94 40.86
CA VAL A 443 -23.73 17.12 41.62
C VAL A 443 -23.56 18.14 42.73
N SER A 444 -22.46 18.08 43.50
CA SER A 444 -22.20 19.01 44.61
C SER A 444 -22.00 20.45 44.15
N ASN A 445 -21.54 20.68 42.93
CA ASN A 445 -21.28 22.02 42.37
C ASN A 445 -22.24 22.42 41.24
N ARG A 446 -23.42 21.80 41.15
CA ARG A 446 -24.37 21.97 40.03
C ARG A 446 -24.80 23.42 39.75
N THR A 447 -24.75 24.30 40.76
CA THR A 447 -25.13 25.73 40.64
C THR A 447 -23.97 26.63 40.19
N LEU A 448 -22.74 26.13 40.22
CA LEU A 448 -21.52 26.87 39.88
C LEU A 448 -20.91 26.39 38.55
N LEU A 449 -21.60 25.49 37.82
CA LEU A 449 -21.08 24.88 36.59
C LEU A 449 -20.77 25.91 35.49
N ASP A 450 -21.52 27.01 35.44
CA ASP A 450 -21.32 28.09 34.47
C ASP A 450 -20.35 29.19 34.94
N ASP A 451 -19.89 29.15 36.18
CA ASP A 451 -18.90 30.10 36.69
C ASP A 451 -17.57 29.96 35.93
N ALA A 452 -16.98 31.08 35.53
CA ALA A 452 -15.72 31.09 34.77
C ALA A 452 -14.55 30.52 35.59
N GLY A 453 -14.55 30.74 36.91
CA GLY A 453 -13.55 30.20 37.83
C GLY A 453 -13.66 28.68 38.01
N PHE A 454 -14.88 28.16 38.04
CA PHE A 454 -15.17 26.72 38.09
C PHE A 454 -14.84 26.03 36.77
N ARG A 455 -15.29 26.57 35.62
CA ARG A 455 -15.00 26.03 34.27
C ARG A 455 -13.51 25.97 33.98
N ARG A 456 -12.72 26.93 34.47
CA ARG A 456 -11.26 26.92 34.29
C ARG A 456 -10.56 25.81 35.08
N ARG A 457 -11.12 25.35 36.19
CA ARG A 457 -10.55 24.29 37.06
C ARG A 457 -11.10 22.89 36.76
N TRP A 458 -12.40 22.79 36.49
CA TRP A 458 -13.13 21.52 36.38
C TRP A 458 -13.87 21.34 35.05
N GLY A 459 -13.74 22.30 34.12
CA GLY A 459 -14.48 22.30 32.85
C GLY A 459 -14.22 21.07 31.98
N PHE A 460 -13.09 20.37 32.14
CA PHE A 460 -12.83 19.11 31.45
C PHE A 460 -13.77 17.96 31.89
N LEU A 461 -14.26 17.97 33.13
CA LEU A 461 -15.24 16.99 33.63
C LEU A 461 -16.68 17.37 33.26
N THR A 462 -16.98 18.67 33.19
CA THR A 462 -18.35 19.16 33.09
C THR A 462 -18.72 19.68 31.69
N GLN A 463 -17.79 19.70 30.73
CA GLN A 463 -18.01 20.14 29.36
C GLN A 463 -19.12 19.39 28.62
N ALA A 464 -19.34 18.12 28.97
CA ALA A 464 -20.39 17.28 28.39
C ALA A 464 -21.76 17.46 29.07
N TYR A 465 -21.81 18.10 30.24
CA TYR A 465 -23.04 18.33 30.98
C TYR A 465 -23.85 19.44 30.31
N ARG A 466 -24.90 19.08 29.58
CA ARG A 466 -25.83 20.04 28.99
C ARG A 466 -27.05 20.17 29.91
N PRO A 467 -27.39 21.37 30.41
CA PRO A 467 -28.52 21.57 31.31
C PRO A 467 -29.90 21.30 30.69
N LYS A 468 -29.99 21.01 29.38
CA LYS A 468 -31.26 20.85 28.63
C LYS A 468 -31.86 19.43 28.63
N PHE A 469 -31.32 18.49 29.40
CA PHE A 469 -31.80 17.09 29.42
C PHE A 469 -32.34 16.64 30.79
N CYS A 470 -32.96 17.56 31.55
CA CYS A 470 -33.77 17.24 32.72
C CYS A 470 -35.20 17.74 32.51
#